data_AF-A0A392R020-F1
#
_entry.id   AF-A0A392R020-F1
#
_cell.length_a   1.000
_cell.length_b   1.000
_cell.length_c   1.000
_cell.angle_alpha   90.00
_cell.angle_beta   90.00
_cell.angle_gamma   90.00
#
_symmetry.space_group_name_H-M   'P 1'
#
loop_
_entity.id
_entity.type
_entity.pdbx_description
1 polymer ?
#
loop_
_entity_poly.entity_id
_entity_poly.type
_entity_poly.pdbx_seq_one_letter_code
_entity_poly.pdbx_strand_id
1 'polypeptide(L)'
;MFSPLAHHVTLKSFHLDCYSIHDVDDAKAANCLLPFHDWIEEAKRRCLKELRLFYLPPIPLKPTTFFCSKTLVVLRLMNSVVSTMFHCSVDLPSLKTLNLSFVRFQDMEDVMKLLSGCPILENLRTFYVTATSGVTLGGYYKPLSKLITADI
;
A
#
# COMPACT_ATOMS: atom_id res chain seq x y z
N MET A 1 10.82 16.25 8.39
CA MET A 1 12.15 15.58 8.37
C MET A 1 12.33 14.95 9.74
N PHE A 2 12.46 13.62 9.84
CA PHE A 2 12.69 12.97 11.14
C PHE A 2 14.06 13.41 11.68
N SER A 3 14.14 13.64 13.00
CA SER A 3 15.40 14.04 13.64
C SER A 3 16.46 12.94 13.44
N PRO A 4 17.72 13.30 13.13
CA PRO A 4 18.82 12.34 12.99
C PRO A 4 19.07 11.51 14.26
N LEU A 5 18.56 11.95 15.42
CA LEU A 5 18.60 11.20 16.68
C LEU A 5 17.58 10.04 16.74
N ALA A 6 16.60 9.98 15.84
CA ALA A 6 15.56 8.94 15.82
C ALA A 6 16.02 7.61 15.19
N HIS A 7 17.26 7.56 14.65
CA HIS A 7 17.80 6.42 13.92
C HIS A 7 18.00 5.17 14.80
N HIS A 8 17.97 5.31 16.13
CA HIS A 8 18.12 4.21 17.09
C HIS A 8 16.81 3.73 17.73
N VAL A 9 15.67 4.32 17.37
CA VAL A 9 14.36 3.95 17.95
C VAL A 9 13.50 3.28 16.88
N THR A 10 13.02 2.06 17.15
CA THR A 10 12.11 1.34 16.26
C THR A 10 10.79 2.08 16.12
N LEU A 11 10.32 2.30 14.89
CA LEU A 11 8.98 2.83 14.64
C LEU A 11 8.06 1.65 14.34
N LYS A 12 7.18 1.27 15.28
CA LYS A 12 6.33 0.08 15.12
C LYS A 12 5.14 0.34 14.20
N SER A 13 4.52 1.50 14.31
CA SER A 13 3.35 1.89 13.53
C SER A 13 3.50 3.31 12.97
N PHE A 14 2.93 3.53 11.80
CA PHE A 14 2.89 4.81 11.11
C PHE A 14 1.50 4.97 10.50
N HIS A 15 0.74 5.91 11.05
CA HIS A 15 -0.61 6.22 10.62
C HIS A 15 -0.64 7.65 10.10
N LEU A 16 -1.18 7.85 8.91
CA LEU A 16 -1.30 9.16 8.29
C LEU A 16 -2.68 9.30 7.67
N ASP A 17 -3.47 10.17 8.30
CA ASP A 17 -4.79 10.56 7.83
C ASP A 17 -4.70 12.03 7.40
N CYS A 18 -4.84 12.28 6.10
CA CYS A 18 -4.67 13.61 5.52
C CYS A 18 -5.92 14.03 4.75
N TYR A 19 -6.37 15.25 5.05
CA TYR A 19 -7.55 15.86 4.45
C TYR A 19 -7.11 17.18 3.82
N SER A 20 -7.13 17.25 2.49
CA SER A 20 -7.02 18.50 1.75
C SER A 20 -8.40 18.96 1.35
N ILE A 21 -8.75 20.18 1.75
CA ILE A 21 -10.03 20.84 1.44
C ILE A 21 -9.96 21.51 0.06
N HIS A 22 -8.79 21.55 -0.56
CA HIS A 22 -8.60 22.13 -1.88
C HIS A 22 -8.63 21.02 -2.93
N ASP A 23 -9.42 21.23 -4.00
CA ASP A 23 -9.30 20.50 -5.27
C ASP A 23 -7.88 20.71 -5.76
N VAL A 24 -7.01 19.77 -5.44
CA VAL A 24 -5.60 19.92 -5.75
C VAL A 24 -5.44 19.53 -7.21
N ASP A 25 -5.32 20.54 -8.06
CA ASP A 25 -4.83 20.41 -9.43
C ASP A 25 -3.63 19.45 -9.45
N ASP A 26 -3.61 18.44 -10.33
CA ASP A 26 -2.73 17.26 -10.25
C ASP A 26 -1.24 17.63 -10.07
N ALA A 27 -0.82 18.75 -10.68
CA ALA A 27 0.54 19.28 -10.58
C ALA A 27 0.89 19.88 -9.20
N LYS A 28 -0.08 20.48 -8.49
CA LYS A 28 0.12 20.98 -7.12
C LYS A 28 0.06 19.84 -6.11
N ALA A 29 -0.74 18.80 -6.37
CA ALA A 29 -0.81 17.62 -5.52
C ALA A 29 0.56 16.95 -5.42
N ALA A 30 1.26 16.79 -6.54
CA ALA A 30 2.59 16.19 -6.60
C ALA A 30 3.61 16.86 -5.64
N ASN A 31 3.58 18.19 -5.49
CA ASN A 31 4.50 18.90 -4.59
C ASN A 31 4.15 18.72 -3.09
N CYS A 32 2.88 18.57 -2.75
CA CYS A 32 2.46 18.18 -1.40
C CYS A 32 2.75 16.70 -1.08
N LEU A 33 2.97 15.88 -2.12
CA LEU A 33 3.13 14.43 -2.03
C LEU A 33 4.60 13.96 -1.90
N LEU A 34 5.59 14.78 -2.27
CA LEU A 34 7.00 14.39 -2.10
C LEU A 34 7.42 14.07 -0.65
N PRO A 35 6.98 14.80 0.38
CA PRO A 35 7.43 14.54 1.75
C PRO A 35 6.96 13.19 2.31
N PHE A 36 5.80 12.68 1.87
CA PHE A 36 5.21 11.51 2.53
C PHE A 36 5.87 10.20 2.10
N HIS A 37 6.29 10.09 0.82
CA HIS A 37 7.06 8.93 0.36
C HIS A 37 8.36 8.80 1.16
N ASP A 38 9.05 9.91 1.39
CA ASP A 38 10.27 9.96 2.21
C ASP A 38 10.00 9.54 3.66
N TRP A 39 8.86 9.96 4.23
CA TRP A 39 8.50 9.57 5.59
C TRP A 39 8.24 8.07 5.72
N ILE A 40 7.63 7.46 4.70
CA ILE A 40 7.36 6.03 4.67
C ILE A 40 8.65 5.24 4.48
N GLU A 41 9.55 5.69 3.61
CA GLU A 41 10.87 5.05 3.46
C GLU A 41 11.68 5.13 4.76
N GLU A 42 11.69 6.27 5.44
CA GLU A 42 12.37 6.38 6.73
C GLU A 42 11.68 5.53 7.81
N ALA A 43 10.34 5.45 7.80
CA ALA A 43 9.60 4.56 8.68
C ALA A 43 9.98 3.08 8.46
N LYS A 44 10.06 2.64 7.19
CA LYS A 44 10.52 1.30 6.81
C LYS A 44 11.94 1.04 7.30
N ARG A 45 12.84 2.03 7.17
CA ARG A 45 14.23 1.95 7.68
C ARG A 45 14.28 1.73 9.20
N ARG A 46 13.22 2.11 9.90
CA ARG A 46 13.03 1.93 11.35
C ARG A 46 12.18 0.69 11.70
N CYS A 47 12.11 -0.29 10.80
CA CYS A 47 11.44 -1.58 10.96
C CYS A 47 9.92 -1.47 11.17
N LEU A 48 9.26 -0.62 10.38
CA LEU A 48 7.81 -0.44 10.39
C LEU A 48 7.05 -1.76 10.30
N LYS A 49 6.11 -1.99 11.22
CA LYS A 49 5.24 -3.17 11.25
C LYS A 49 3.80 -2.87 10.84
N GLU A 50 3.30 -1.67 11.10
CA GLU A 50 1.95 -1.27 10.71
C GLU A 50 1.97 0.04 9.93
N LEU A 51 1.40 0.02 8.74
CA LEU A 51 1.21 1.19 7.89
C LEU A 51 -0.28 1.39 7.65
N ARG A 52 -0.78 2.56 8.03
CA ARG A 52 -2.14 3.01 7.72
C ARG A 52 -2.08 4.34 6.99
N LEU A 53 -2.72 4.39 5.83
CA LEU A 53 -2.80 5.58 5.00
C LEU A 53 -4.26 5.86 4.65
N PHE A 54 -4.69 7.09 4.91
CA PHE A 54 -5.95 7.63 4.45
C PHE A 54 -5.73 9.04 3.90
N TYR A 55 -6.22 9.29 2.68
CA TYR A 55 -6.11 10.60 2.04
C TYR A 55 -7.44 11.00 1.43
N LEU A 56 -7.81 12.26 1.55
CA LEU A 56 -8.93 12.85 0.83
C LEU A 56 -8.49 14.20 0.27
N PRO A 57 -8.41 14.40 -1.06
CA PRO A 57 -8.78 13.47 -2.15
C PRO A 57 -7.82 12.27 -2.29
N PRO A 58 -8.19 11.23 -3.07
CA PRO A 58 -7.32 10.08 -3.31
C PRO A 58 -5.99 10.50 -3.95
N ILE A 59 -4.88 9.91 -3.49
CA ILE A 59 -3.54 10.23 -3.99
C ILE A 59 -2.93 9.07 -4.80
N PRO A 60 -2.07 9.36 -5.79
CA PRO A 60 -1.30 8.33 -6.48
C PRO A 60 -0.21 7.74 -5.58
N LEU A 61 -0.18 6.42 -5.47
CA LEU A 61 0.80 5.65 -4.72
C LEU A 61 1.77 4.95 -5.67
N LYS A 62 3.06 5.25 -5.53
CA LYS A 62 4.16 4.53 -6.17
C LYS A 62 4.35 3.14 -5.54
N PRO A 63 4.15 2.03 -6.27
CA PRO A 63 4.23 0.67 -5.73
C PRO A 63 5.51 0.36 -4.97
N THR A 64 6.66 0.85 -5.45
CA THR A 64 7.98 0.63 -4.85
C THR A 64 8.09 1.14 -3.40
N THR A 65 7.31 2.16 -3.03
CA THR A 65 7.35 2.71 -1.67
C THR A 65 6.64 1.80 -0.68
N PHE A 66 5.48 1.23 -1.04
CA PHE A 66 4.57 0.58 -0.09
C PHE A 66 4.62 -0.94 -0.14
N PHE A 67 4.91 -1.51 -1.30
CA PHE A 67 4.76 -2.95 -1.55
C PHE A 67 6.08 -3.72 -1.49
N CYS A 68 7.11 -3.13 -0.89
CA CYS A 68 8.40 -3.75 -0.62
C CYS A 68 8.79 -3.49 0.85
N SER A 69 8.57 -4.45 1.74
CA SER A 69 8.99 -4.35 3.14
C SER A 69 9.03 -5.71 3.83
N LYS A 70 10.20 -6.06 4.38
CA LYS A 70 10.40 -7.31 5.12
C LYS A 70 9.82 -7.29 6.53
N THR A 71 9.50 -6.11 7.07
CA THR A 71 9.03 -5.95 8.45
C THR A 71 7.54 -5.66 8.56
N LEU A 72 6.91 -5.24 7.46
CA LEU A 72 5.51 -4.83 7.47
C LEU A 72 4.59 -6.05 7.69
N VAL A 73 3.76 -5.96 8.72
CA VAL A 73 2.82 -7.01 9.16
C VAL A 73 1.38 -6.63 8.83
N VAL A 74 1.06 -5.33 8.92
CA VAL A 74 -0.27 -4.78 8.67
C VAL A 74 -0.16 -3.63 7.67
N LEU A 75 -0.92 -3.72 6.57
CA LEU A 75 -1.06 -2.67 5.58
C LEU A 75 -2.53 -2.30 5.42
N ARG A 76 -2.84 -1.02 5.62
CA ARG A 76 -4.18 -0.46 5.45
C ARG A 76 -4.09 0.74 4.51
N LEU A 77 -4.66 0.60 3.33
CA LEU A 77 -4.76 1.68 2.35
C LEU A 77 -6.22 2.06 2.20
N MET A 78 -6.51 3.35 2.39
CA MET A 78 -7.85 3.87 2.25
C MET A 78 -7.85 5.10 1.35
N ASN A 79 -8.76 5.11 0.39
CA ASN A 79 -8.96 6.18 -0.59
C ASN A 79 -7.66 6.52 -1.35
N SER A 80 -7.20 5.62 -2.21
CA SER A 80 -5.89 5.71 -2.87
C SER A 80 -5.94 5.19 -4.31
N VAL A 81 -5.05 5.72 -5.16
CA VAL A 81 -4.86 5.25 -6.53
C VAL A 81 -3.48 4.61 -6.63
N VAL A 82 -3.41 3.33 -6.97
CA VAL A 82 -2.15 2.61 -7.12
C VAL A 82 -1.70 2.69 -8.57
N SER A 83 -0.54 3.30 -8.82
CA SER A 83 0.05 3.33 -10.15
C SER A 83 0.44 1.93 -10.62
N THR A 84 0.58 1.73 -11.93
CA THR A 84 0.92 0.42 -12.52
C THR A 84 2.13 -0.25 -11.86
N MET A 85 2.03 -1.55 -11.61
CA MET A 85 3.12 -2.35 -11.05
C MET A 85 3.95 -3.09 -12.11
N PHE A 86 3.78 -2.77 -13.40
CA PHE A 86 4.45 -3.50 -14.49
C PHE A 86 5.97 -3.64 -14.28
N HIS A 87 6.66 -2.56 -13.91
CA HIS A 87 8.10 -2.55 -13.63
C HIS A 87 8.48 -2.74 -12.15
N CYS A 88 7.52 -3.07 -11.28
CA CYS A 88 7.74 -3.17 -9.84
C CYS A 88 7.59 -4.61 -9.37
N SER A 89 8.47 -5.10 -8.50
CA SER A 89 8.23 -6.36 -7.77
C SER A 89 7.53 -6.05 -6.45
N VAL A 90 6.60 -6.91 -6.03
CA VAL A 90 5.95 -6.85 -4.72
C VAL A 90 6.63 -7.89 -3.83
N ASP A 91 7.11 -7.46 -2.67
CA ASP A 91 7.74 -8.35 -1.67
C ASP A 91 7.33 -7.91 -0.25
N LEU A 92 6.35 -8.61 0.30
CA LEU A 92 5.77 -8.37 1.63
C LEU A 92 5.75 -9.68 2.45
N PRO A 93 6.92 -10.26 2.74
CA PRO A 93 7.03 -11.62 3.26
C PRO A 93 6.52 -11.77 4.71
N SER A 94 6.37 -10.67 5.43
CA SER A 94 5.87 -10.64 6.82
C SER A 94 4.41 -10.20 6.94
N LEU A 95 3.74 -9.88 5.82
CA LEU A 95 2.42 -9.29 5.85
C LEU A 95 1.34 -10.32 6.18
N LYS A 96 0.64 -10.09 7.29
CA LYS A 96 -0.46 -10.94 7.77
C LYS A 96 -1.82 -10.31 7.54
N THR A 97 -1.90 -8.98 7.48
CA THR A 97 -3.17 -8.26 7.30
C THR A 97 -3.05 -7.26 6.17
N LEU A 98 -3.94 -7.38 5.19
CA LEU A 98 -4.10 -6.44 4.09
C LEU A 98 -5.53 -5.91 4.09
N ASN A 99 -5.69 -4.59 4.22
CA ASN A 99 -6.97 -3.91 4.08
C ASN A 99 -6.88 -2.85 2.99
N LEU A 100 -7.76 -2.97 1.98
CA LEU A 100 -7.88 -2.05 0.87
C LEU A 100 -9.31 -1.51 0.85
N SER A 101 -9.48 -0.21 1.09
CA SER A 101 -10.78 0.45 1.10
C SER A 101 -10.79 1.63 0.13
N PHE A 102 -11.70 1.68 -0.83
CA PHE A 102 -11.72 2.71 -1.88
C PHE A 102 -10.37 2.82 -2.62
N VAL A 103 -9.81 1.68 -3.03
CA VAL A 103 -8.51 1.62 -3.72
C VAL A 103 -8.73 1.34 -5.20
N ARG A 104 -8.16 2.18 -6.07
CA ARG A 104 -8.20 1.98 -7.52
C ARG A 104 -6.83 1.56 -8.03
N PHE A 105 -6.76 0.43 -8.71
CA PHE A 105 -5.59 -0.05 -9.43
C PHE A 105 -5.66 0.33 -10.90
N GLN A 106 -4.51 0.32 -11.58
CA GLN A 106 -4.47 0.48 -13.02
C GLN A 106 -5.02 -0.77 -13.71
N ASP A 107 -4.48 -1.94 -13.36
CA ASP A 107 -4.88 -3.24 -13.91
C ASP A 107 -5.28 -4.24 -12.81
N MET A 108 -6.15 -5.21 -13.14
CA MET A 108 -6.43 -6.33 -12.25
C MET A 108 -5.21 -7.22 -12.00
N GLU A 109 -4.27 -7.32 -12.95
CA GLU A 109 -3.02 -8.04 -12.73
C GLU A 109 -2.19 -7.43 -11.59
N ASP A 110 -2.26 -6.12 -11.38
CA ASP A 110 -1.59 -5.45 -10.26
C ASP A 110 -2.14 -5.93 -8.90
N VAL A 111 -3.45 -6.19 -8.81
CA VAL A 111 -4.08 -6.75 -7.61
C VAL A 111 -3.55 -8.16 -7.35
N MET A 112 -3.48 -8.99 -8.39
CA MET A 112 -2.97 -10.35 -8.27
C MET A 112 -1.48 -10.37 -7.91
N LYS A 113 -0.70 -9.45 -8.47
CA LYS A 113 0.71 -9.26 -8.15
C LYS A 113 0.89 -8.90 -6.68
N LEU A 114 0.09 -7.97 -6.16
CA LEU A 114 0.08 -7.61 -4.73
C LEU A 114 -0.20 -8.83 -3.84
N LEU A 115 -1.23 -9.61 -4.15
CA LEU A 115 -1.59 -10.80 -3.38
C LEU A 115 -0.49 -11.87 -3.41
N SER A 116 0.14 -12.08 -4.58
CA SER A 116 1.22 -13.07 -4.73
C SER A 116 2.48 -12.72 -3.94
N GLY A 117 2.74 -11.43 -3.72
CA GLY A 117 3.85 -10.94 -2.90
C GLY A 117 3.62 -11.02 -1.39
N CYS A 118 2.45 -11.52 -0.95
CA CYS A 118 2.07 -11.67 0.46
C CYS A 118 1.92 -13.16 0.86
N PRO A 119 3.01 -13.95 0.92
CA PRO A 119 2.95 -15.42 1.02
C PRO A 119 2.36 -15.96 2.33
N ILE A 120 2.28 -15.14 3.38
CA ILE A 120 1.75 -15.53 4.69
C ILE A 120 0.49 -14.74 5.09
N LEU A 121 -0.22 -14.17 4.11
CA LEU A 121 -1.40 -13.36 4.36
C LEU A 121 -2.48 -14.16 5.09
N GLU A 122 -2.90 -13.69 6.26
CA GLU A 122 -3.90 -14.34 7.13
C GLU A 122 -5.26 -13.65 7.05
N ASN A 123 -5.30 -12.33 6.89
CA ASN A 123 -6.53 -11.54 6.90
C ASN A 123 -6.56 -10.60 5.69
N LEU A 124 -7.55 -10.78 4.83
CA LEU A 124 -7.80 -9.92 3.68
C LEU A 124 -9.13 -9.18 3.87
N ARG A 125 -9.10 -7.86 3.72
CA ARG A 125 -10.31 -7.05 3.62
C ARG A 125 -10.26 -6.16 2.40
N THR A 126 -11.29 -6.23 1.55
CA THR A 126 -11.49 -5.31 0.44
C THR A 126 -12.84 -4.61 0.58
N PHE A 127 -12.90 -3.35 0.20
CA PHE A 127 -14.14 -2.59 0.15
C PHE A 127 -14.00 -1.55 -0.97
N TYR A 128 -14.82 -1.64 -2.01
CA TYR A 128 -14.68 -0.79 -3.21
C TYR A 128 -13.26 -0.78 -3.79
N VAL A 129 -12.74 -1.96 -4.12
CA VAL A 129 -11.49 -2.10 -4.89
C VAL A 129 -11.84 -2.22 -6.38
N THR A 130 -11.26 -1.35 -7.20
CA THR A 130 -11.53 -1.30 -8.65
C THR A 130 -10.23 -1.32 -9.45
N ALA A 131 -10.30 -1.72 -10.71
CA ALA A 131 -9.21 -1.60 -11.67
C ALA A 131 -9.72 -0.85 -12.93
N THR A 132 -8.84 -0.10 -13.59
CA THR A 132 -9.21 0.73 -14.75
C THR A 132 -9.27 -0.09 -16.03
N SER A 133 -8.33 -1.02 -16.22
CA SER A 133 -8.36 -2.05 -17.25
C SER A 133 -8.61 -3.43 -16.65
N GLY A 134 -9.33 -4.29 -17.38
CA GLY A 134 -9.51 -5.67 -16.96
C GLY A 134 -9.99 -6.60 -18.07
N VAL A 135 -9.10 -7.46 -18.54
CA VAL A 135 -9.33 -8.86 -19.00
C VAL A 135 -7.95 -9.49 -19.25
N THR A 136 -7.56 -10.66 -18.74
CA THR A 136 -8.25 -11.96 -18.73
C THR A 136 -7.84 -12.84 -17.53
N LEU A 137 -8.80 -13.64 -17.03
CA LEU A 137 -8.61 -14.74 -16.07
C LEU A 137 -7.90 -15.93 -16.75
N GLY A 138 -6.66 -15.72 -17.22
CA GLY A 138 -5.88 -16.72 -17.96
C GLY A 138 -4.68 -17.29 -17.19
N GLY A 139 -4.48 -16.89 -15.93
CA GLY A 139 -3.34 -17.30 -15.12
C GLY A 139 -3.72 -18.30 -14.04
N TYR A 140 -2.86 -19.28 -13.78
CA TYR A 140 -2.93 -20.07 -12.55
C TYR A 140 -2.53 -19.18 -11.38
N TYR A 141 -3.51 -18.83 -10.54
CA TYR A 141 -3.25 -18.00 -9.37
C TYR A 141 -2.82 -18.87 -8.20
N LYS A 142 -1.74 -18.45 -7.54
CA LYS A 142 -1.26 -19.12 -6.34
C LYS A 142 -2.32 -18.97 -5.23
N PRO A 143 -2.85 -20.06 -4.67
CA PRO A 143 -3.82 -19.97 -3.58
C PRO A 143 -3.20 -19.25 -2.37
N LEU A 144 -3.98 -18.40 -1.71
CA LEU A 144 -3.61 -17.76 -0.44
C LEU A 144 -3.71 -18.79 0.69
N SER A 145 -2.75 -19.71 0.74
CA SER A 145 -2.80 -20.91 1.59
C SER A 145 -2.77 -20.67 3.09
N LYS A 146 -2.49 -19.44 3.52
CA LYS A 146 -2.50 -19.02 4.93
C LYS A 146 -3.69 -18.14 5.30
N LEU A 147 -4.61 -17.88 4.36
CA LEU A 147 -5.75 -17.01 4.59
C LEU A 147 -6.72 -17.66 5.59
N ILE A 148 -7.00 -16.94 6.67
CA ILE A 148 -7.92 -17.33 7.75
C ILE A 148 -9.25 -16.60 7.56
N THR A 149 -9.19 -15.29 7.26
CA THR A 149 -10.38 -14.46 7.09
C THR A 149 -10.32 -13.66 5.80
N ALA A 150 -11.47 -13.52 5.15
CA ALA A 150 -11.68 -12.70 3.97
C ALA A 150 -13.03 -11.98 4.09
N ASP A 151 -13.01 -10.67 3.93
CA ASP A 151 -14.19 -9.80 3.79
C ASP A 151 -14.01 -9.03 2.48
N ILE A 152 -14.72 -9.42 1.42
CA ILE A 152 -14.41 -9.02 0.03
C ILE A 152 -15.51 -8.16 -0.57
#